data_AF-A0A8S2Z8C2-F1
#
_entry.id   AF-A0A8S2Z8C2-F1
#
_cell.length_a   1.000
_cell.length_b   1.000
_cell.length_c   1.000
_cell.angle_alpha   90.00
_cell.angle_beta   90.00
_cell.angle_gamma   90.00
#
_symmetry.space_group_name_H-M   'P 1'
#
loop_
_entity.id
_entity.type
_entity.pdbx_description
1 polymer ?
#
loop_
_entity_poly.entity_id
_entity_poly.type
_entity_poly.pdbx_seq_one_letter_code
_entity_poly.pdbx_strand_id
1 'polypeptide(L)'
;MPYNHISQPQSFHDRPPPPKHLNAKQAANWRRANNKSRYNEELRNSKNPFNCQPWLFDIVFVDYTTTDERLAYLLETTKNAASFTIDTESTRQTGQSHVSIPSLIQVEIISATKTEAVIIFECSFLPSSSTSRFDTIKLIWQNILDRHKVIKGWGNPMLELQSFLTFQMFTHHQIDRPVTNVQNDYTLWNE
;
A
#
# COMPACT_ATOMS: atom_id res chain seq x y z
N MET A 1 -21.72 -9.44 24.63
CA MET A 1 -20.54 -9.76 23.79
C MET A 1 -20.36 -11.27 23.84
N PRO A 2 -20.86 -12.05 22.85
CA PRO A 2 -20.65 -13.49 22.87
C PRO A 2 -19.17 -13.78 22.55
N TYR A 3 -18.54 -14.63 23.38
CA TYR A 3 -17.19 -15.11 23.15
C TYR A 3 -17.16 -15.92 21.86
N ASN A 4 -16.35 -15.48 20.89
CA ASN A 4 -15.97 -16.33 19.76
C ASN A 4 -15.21 -17.53 20.33
N HIS A 5 -15.82 -18.71 20.22
CA HIS A 5 -15.15 -19.97 20.47
C HIS A 5 -13.95 -20.07 19.53
N ILE A 6 -12.74 -19.93 20.07
CA ILE A 6 -11.53 -20.32 19.36
C ILE A 6 -11.56 -21.84 19.32
N SER A 7 -11.89 -22.38 18.15
CA SER A 7 -11.74 -23.81 17.87
C SER A 7 -10.29 -24.21 18.15
N GLN A 8 -10.10 -25.21 19.00
CA GLN A 8 -8.78 -25.76 19.27
C GLN A 8 -8.11 -26.18 17.95
N PRO A 9 -6.77 -26.06 17.82
CA PRO A 9 -6.06 -26.57 16.66
C PRO A 9 -6.36 -28.07 16.52
N GLN A 10 -7.03 -28.45 15.44
CA GLN A 10 -7.34 -29.85 15.17
C GLN A 10 -6.04 -30.66 15.16
N SER A 11 -6.03 -31.75 15.91
CA SER A 11 -4.90 -32.65 16.00
C SER A 11 -4.48 -33.16 14.61
N PHE A 12 -3.22 -33.53 14.44
CA PHE A 12 -2.69 -34.11 13.19
C PHE A 12 -3.45 -35.35 12.68
N HIS A 13 -4.37 -35.92 13.47
CA HIS A 13 -5.16 -37.10 13.16
C HIS A 13 -6.48 -36.83 12.43
N ASP A 14 -6.97 -35.58 12.37
CA ASP A 14 -8.25 -35.25 11.72
C ASP A 14 -8.09 -34.77 10.26
N ARG A 15 -7.17 -35.38 9.52
CA ARG A 15 -6.94 -35.03 8.10
C ARG A 15 -7.91 -35.81 7.22
N PRO A 16 -8.79 -35.14 6.44
CA PRO A 16 -9.63 -35.84 5.49
C PRO A 16 -8.73 -36.59 4.48
N PRO A 17 -9.01 -37.86 4.19
CA PRO A 17 -8.23 -38.61 3.22
C PRO A 17 -8.41 -38.02 1.82
N PRO A 18 -7.40 -38.09 0.95
CA PRO A 18 -7.55 -37.66 -0.43
C PRO A 18 -8.63 -38.49 -1.14
N PRO A 19 -9.35 -37.91 -2.12
CA PRO A 19 -10.34 -38.64 -2.91
C PRO A 19 -9.77 -39.92 -3.51
N LYS A 20 -10.51 -41.02 -3.42
CA LYS A 20 -10.06 -42.38 -3.78
C LYS A 20 -9.69 -42.55 -5.27
N HIS A 21 -10.15 -41.66 -6.14
CA HIS A 21 -9.89 -41.70 -7.58
C HIS A 21 -8.56 -41.05 -8.00
N LEU A 22 -7.84 -40.42 -7.06
CA LEU A 22 -6.58 -39.74 -7.35
C LEU A 22 -5.40 -40.72 -7.39
N ASN A 23 -4.51 -40.57 -8.37
CA ASN A 23 -3.23 -41.24 -8.35
C ASN A 23 -2.29 -40.66 -7.27
N ALA A 24 -1.17 -41.32 -6.99
CA ALA A 24 -0.26 -40.91 -5.91
C ALA A 24 0.22 -39.45 -6.01
N LYS A 25 0.52 -38.97 -7.23
CA LYS A 25 0.95 -37.59 -7.47
C LYS A 25 -0.18 -36.59 -7.22
N GLN A 26 -1.38 -36.91 -7.71
CA GLN A 26 -2.59 -36.11 -7.50
C GLN A 26 -2.99 -36.06 -6.02
N ALA A 27 -2.88 -37.18 -5.30
CA ALA A 27 -3.15 -37.25 -3.87
C ALA A 27 -2.15 -36.40 -3.06
N ALA A 28 -0.86 -36.40 -3.44
CA ALA A 28 0.14 -35.56 -2.80
C ALA A 28 -0.15 -34.06 -3.04
N ASN A 29 -0.49 -33.68 -4.26
CA ASN A 29 -0.88 -32.31 -4.61
C ASN A 29 -2.15 -31.87 -3.88
N TRP A 30 -3.15 -32.76 -3.80
CA TRP A 30 -4.40 -32.50 -3.07
C TRP A 30 -4.13 -32.25 -1.59
N ARG A 31 -3.27 -33.04 -0.94
CA ARG A 31 -2.89 -32.83 0.46
C ARG A 31 -2.20 -31.48 0.66
N ARG A 32 -1.28 -31.10 -0.24
CA ARG A 32 -0.62 -29.78 -0.19
C ARG A 32 -1.63 -28.64 -0.34
N ALA A 33 -2.51 -28.72 -1.34
CA ALA A 33 -3.53 -27.71 -1.59
C ALA A 33 -4.53 -27.59 -0.42
N ASN A 34 -4.95 -28.72 0.16
CA ASN A 34 -5.88 -28.73 1.28
C ASN A 34 -5.25 -28.16 2.57
N ASN A 35 -3.98 -28.51 2.85
CA ASN A 35 -3.25 -27.92 3.97
C ASN A 35 -3.12 -26.40 3.82
N LYS A 36 -2.76 -25.94 2.61
CA LYS A 36 -2.68 -24.52 2.28
C LYS A 36 -4.02 -23.82 2.43
N SER A 37 -5.11 -24.42 1.94
CA SER A 37 -6.46 -23.86 2.07
C SER A 37 -6.87 -23.67 3.53
N ARG A 38 -6.55 -24.65 4.39
CA ARG A 38 -6.85 -24.57 5.83
C ARG A 38 -6.00 -23.52 6.55
N TYR A 39 -4.70 -23.49 6.29
CA TYR A 39 -3.81 -22.44 6.83
C TYR A 39 -4.31 -21.05 6.45
N ASN A 40 -4.70 -20.85 5.18
CA ASN A 40 -5.28 -19.61 4.71
C ASN A 40 -6.62 -19.27 5.41
N GLU A 41 -7.43 -20.29 5.74
CA GLU A 41 -8.69 -20.10 6.46
C GLU A 41 -8.49 -19.77 7.94
N GLU A 42 -7.54 -20.42 8.61
CA GLU A 42 -7.09 -20.07 9.96
C GLU A 42 -6.55 -18.63 10.00
N LEU A 43 -5.75 -18.24 8.99
CA LEU A 43 -5.28 -16.86 8.83
C LEU A 43 -6.44 -15.87 8.63
N ARG A 44 -7.38 -16.16 7.71
CA ARG A 44 -8.58 -15.33 7.49
C ARG A 44 -9.40 -15.14 8.77
N ASN A 45 -9.53 -16.18 9.58
CA ASN A 45 -10.27 -16.12 10.84
C ASN A 45 -9.49 -15.40 11.95
N SER A 46 -8.15 -15.41 11.89
CA SER A 46 -7.28 -14.74 12.87
C SER A 46 -7.12 -13.23 12.63
N LYS A 47 -7.55 -12.73 11.47
CA LYS A 47 -7.39 -11.33 11.07
C LYS A 47 -8.77 -10.69 10.86
N ASN A 48 -8.94 -9.48 11.35
CA ASN A 48 -10.16 -8.73 11.07
C ASN A 48 -10.22 -8.45 9.56
N PRO A 49 -11.37 -8.69 8.90
CA PRO A 49 -11.54 -8.30 7.51
C PRO A 49 -11.31 -6.80 7.36
N PHE A 50 -10.62 -6.42 6.29
CA PHE A 50 -10.44 -5.01 5.94
C PHE A 50 -11.82 -4.42 5.64
N ASN A 51 -12.33 -3.60 6.55
CA ASN A 51 -13.64 -2.99 6.43
C ASN A 51 -13.45 -1.57 5.93
N CYS A 52 -13.31 -1.42 4.61
CA CYS A 52 -13.22 -0.10 3.98
C CYS A 52 -14.59 0.57 4.05
N GLN A 53 -14.74 1.51 4.98
CA GLN A 53 -15.92 2.36 5.03
C GLN A 53 -15.56 3.67 4.32
N PRO A 54 -16.15 3.98 3.14
CA PRO A 54 -15.73 5.11 2.31
C PRO A 54 -15.78 6.47 3.02
N TRP A 55 -16.64 6.62 4.04
CA TRP A 55 -16.75 7.84 4.84
C TRP A 55 -15.65 8.01 5.90
N LEU A 56 -14.79 7.01 6.09
CA LEU A 56 -13.63 7.08 6.99
C LEU A 56 -12.38 7.66 6.32
N PHE A 57 -12.45 7.90 5.01
CA PHE A 57 -11.32 8.39 4.22
C PHE A 57 -11.66 9.71 3.53
N ASP A 58 -10.78 10.69 3.67
CA ASP A 58 -10.80 11.90 2.84
C ASP A 58 -9.88 11.70 1.64
N ILE A 59 -10.44 11.64 0.42
CA ILE A 59 -9.67 11.51 -0.81
C ILE A 59 -9.35 12.90 -1.34
N VAL A 60 -8.06 13.19 -1.51
CA VAL A 60 -7.56 14.51 -1.90
C VAL A 60 -6.71 14.40 -3.16
N PHE A 61 -7.20 14.97 -4.26
CA PHE A 61 -6.43 15.13 -5.49
C PHE A 61 -5.55 16.38 -5.36
N VAL A 62 -4.26 16.22 -5.68
CA VAL A 62 -3.27 17.30 -5.71
C VAL A 62 -2.84 17.54 -7.15
N ASP A 63 -3.35 18.65 -7.69
CA ASP A 63 -3.14 19.17 -9.03
C ASP A 63 -2.98 20.71 -9.02
N TYR A 64 -3.03 21.36 -10.18
CA TYR A 64 -2.90 22.79 -10.39
C TYR A 64 -4.08 23.62 -9.84
N THR A 65 -5.21 22.98 -9.55
CA THR A 65 -6.42 23.58 -8.97
C THR A 65 -6.45 23.50 -7.44
N THR A 66 -5.59 22.68 -6.84
CA THR A 66 -5.48 22.58 -5.37
C THR A 66 -5.28 23.95 -4.73
N THR A 67 -6.12 24.26 -3.75
CA THR A 67 -6.09 25.54 -3.03
C THR A 67 -5.03 25.54 -1.92
N ASP A 68 -4.62 26.74 -1.50
CA ASP A 68 -3.66 26.91 -0.42
C ASP A 68 -4.17 26.35 0.90
N GLU A 69 -5.47 26.47 1.20
CA GLU A 69 -6.08 25.91 2.41
C GLU A 69 -6.01 24.38 2.40
N ARG A 70 -6.24 23.77 1.23
CA ARG A 70 -6.17 22.30 1.10
C ARG A 70 -4.74 21.81 1.25
N LEU A 71 -3.77 22.52 0.67
CA LEU A 71 -2.35 22.22 0.86
C LEU A 71 -1.90 22.40 2.32
N ALA A 72 -2.37 23.45 3.01
CA ALA A 72 -2.09 23.66 4.42
C ALA A 72 -2.66 22.54 5.30
N TYR A 73 -3.88 22.09 5.01
CA TYR A 73 -4.48 20.92 5.66
C TYR A 73 -3.65 19.65 5.45
N LEU A 74 -3.22 19.37 4.21
CA LEU A 74 -2.39 18.20 3.90
C LEU A 74 -1.02 18.29 4.58
N LEU A 75 -0.43 19.48 4.64
CA LEU A 75 0.85 19.70 5.32
C LEU A 75 0.76 19.35 6.81
N GLU A 76 -0.26 19.86 7.51
CA GLU A 76 -0.47 19.52 8.93
C GLU A 76 -0.83 18.05 9.13
N THR A 77 -1.61 17.46 8.21
CA THR A 77 -1.97 16.03 8.30
C THR A 77 -0.74 15.14 8.16
N THR A 78 0.09 15.38 7.15
CA THR A 78 1.33 14.59 6.90
C THR A 78 2.37 14.79 7.98
N LYS A 79 2.48 16.00 8.54
CA LYS A 79 3.39 16.28 9.68
C LYS A 79 3.07 15.41 10.90
N ASN A 80 1.78 15.23 11.20
CA ASN A 80 1.31 14.51 12.38
C ASN A 80 1.19 12.98 12.18
N ALA A 81 1.17 12.51 10.94
CA ALA A 81 1.10 11.09 10.62
C ALA A 81 2.40 10.35 10.98
N ALA A 82 2.31 9.11 11.45
CA ALA A 82 3.48 8.28 11.77
C ALA A 82 3.85 7.30 10.65
N SER A 83 2.87 6.93 9.83
CA SER A 83 3.02 5.89 8.82
C SER A 83 2.23 6.17 7.57
N PHE A 84 2.78 5.73 6.43
CA PHE A 84 2.21 5.92 5.11
C PHE A 84 2.25 4.61 4.32
N THR A 85 1.28 4.45 3.41
CA THR A 85 1.46 3.58 2.25
C THR A 85 1.73 4.44 1.02
N ILE A 86 2.56 3.95 0.11
CA ILE A 86 2.82 4.61 -1.17
C ILE A 86 2.59 3.59 -2.26
N ASP A 87 1.84 4.00 -3.28
CA ASP A 87 1.60 3.25 -4.51
C ASP A 87 1.76 4.19 -5.70
N THR A 88 2.22 3.66 -6.83
CA THR A 88 2.48 4.48 -8.01
C THR A 88 1.83 3.89 -9.25
N GLU A 89 1.35 4.76 -10.13
CA GLU A 89 0.83 4.37 -11.43
C GLU A 89 1.64 5.06 -12.54
N SER A 90 1.85 4.32 -13.63
CA SER A 90 2.51 4.82 -14.82
C SER A 90 1.72 4.47 -16.07
N THR A 91 1.59 5.44 -16.98
CA THR A 91 0.88 5.25 -18.24
C THR A 91 1.86 4.86 -19.32
N ARG A 92 1.58 3.77 -20.03
CA ARG A 92 2.33 3.43 -21.26
C ARG A 92 1.85 4.31 -22.40
N GLN A 93 2.76 5.04 -23.04
CA GLN A 93 2.41 5.78 -24.24
C GLN A 93 2.13 4.78 -25.39
N THR A 94 0.95 4.84 -26.00
CA THR A 94 0.63 4.01 -27.15
C THR A 94 1.33 4.54 -28.40
N GLY A 95 2.23 3.73 -28.99
CA GLY A 95 2.87 4.00 -30.28
C GLY A 95 4.41 4.08 -30.19
N GLN A 96 5.09 3.11 -30.83
CA GLN A 96 6.53 2.94 -31.11
C GLN A 96 7.58 3.15 -29.99
N SER A 97 7.27 3.91 -28.94
CA SER A 97 8.12 4.13 -27.77
C SER A 97 7.47 3.46 -26.57
N HIS A 98 8.07 2.36 -26.08
CA HIS A 98 7.66 1.66 -24.87
C HIS A 98 8.06 2.41 -23.58
N VAL A 99 8.08 3.74 -23.61
CA VAL A 99 8.46 4.54 -22.43
C VAL A 99 7.24 4.65 -21.52
N SER A 100 7.40 4.14 -20.30
CA SER A 100 6.44 4.32 -19.21
C SER A 100 6.55 5.74 -18.69
N ILE A 101 5.45 6.48 -18.71
CA ILE A 101 5.39 7.85 -18.20
C ILE A 101 4.79 7.80 -16.79
N PRO A 102 5.54 8.21 -15.75
CA PRO A 102 5.01 8.27 -14.40
C PRO A 102 3.84 9.27 -14.34
N SER A 103 2.67 8.83 -13.87
CA SER A 103 1.44 9.61 -13.97
C SER A 103 0.89 9.99 -12.60
N LEU A 104 0.76 9.04 -11.69
CA LEU A 104 0.14 9.25 -10.38
C LEU A 104 1.00 8.66 -9.26
N ILE A 105 0.99 9.35 -8.12
CA ILE A 105 1.44 8.78 -6.85
C ILE A 105 0.29 8.85 -5.86
N GLN A 106 -0.07 7.70 -5.29
CA GLN A 106 -1.04 7.61 -4.21
C GLN A 106 -0.30 7.46 -2.88
N VAL A 107 -0.69 8.28 -1.90
CA VAL A 107 -0.18 8.22 -0.53
C VAL A 107 -1.34 8.06 0.43
N GLU A 108 -1.41 6.93 1.11
CA GLU A 108 -2.38 6.71 2.18
C GLU A 108 -1.76 7.05 3.52
N ILE A 109 -2.46 7.85 4.31
CA ILE A 109 -2.05 8.20 5.67
C ILE A 109 -2.68 7.20 6.64
N ILE A 110 -1.84 6.38 7.29
CA ILE A 110 -2.28 5.42 8.30
C ILE A 110 -2.23 6.10 9.67
N SER A 111 -3.40 6.26 10.30
CA SER A 111 -3.53 6.87 11.62
C SER A 111 -4.28 5.96 12.58
N ALA A 112 -3.74 5.76 13.78
CA ALA A 112 -4.41 4.95 14.81
C ALA A 112 -5.62 5.65 15.46
N THR A 113 -5.79 6.96 15.24
CA THR A 113 -6.71 7.78 16.06
C THR A 113 -7.60 8.75 15.28
N LYS A 114 -7.43 8.87 13.96
CA LYS A 114 -8.16 9.85 13.12
C LYS A 114 -8.54 9.25 11.78
N THR A 115 -9.52 9.90 11.12
CA THR A 115 -9.85 9.75 9.71
C THR A 115 -8.59 9.68 8.87
N GLU A 116 -8.49 8.65 8.06
CA GLU A 116 -7.36 8.42 7.16
C GLU A 116 -7.54 9.33 5.93
N ALA A 117 -6.44 9.76 5.31
CA ALA A 117 -6.51 10.56 4.09
C ALA A 117 -5.74 9.84 3.00
N VAL A 118 -6.32 9.82 1.80
CA VAL A 118 -5.67 9.30 0.60
C VAL A 118 -5.34 10.50 -0.27
N ILE A 119 -4.05 10.78 -0.43
CA ILE A 119 -3.55 11.87 -1.27
C ILE A 119 -3.19 11.28 -2.63
N ILE A 120 -3.72 11.84 -3.70
CA ILE A 120 -3.43 11.43 -5.07
C ILE A 120 -2.73 12.61 -5.76
N PHE A 121 -1.43 12.45 -6.00
CA PHE A 121 -0.64 13.43 -6.74
C PHE A 121 -0.76 13.18 -8.23
N GLU A 122 -1.38 14.11 -8.96
CA GLU A 122 -1.46 14.07 -10.41
C GLU A 122 -0.23 14.73 -11.03
N CYS A 123 0.85 13.97 -11.20
CA CYS A 123 2.19 14.52 -11.40
C CYS A 123 2.33 15.40 -12.65
N SER A 124 1.58 15.09 -13.71
CA SER A 124 1.56 15.90 -14.94
C SER A 124 0.74 17.19 -14.82
N PHE A 125 -0.05 17.32 -13.76
CA PHE A 125 -0.96 18.44 -13.53
C PHE A 125 -0.58 19.25 -12.30
N LEU A 126 0.61 19.07 -11.74
CA LEU A 126 1.06 19.84 -10.58
C LEU A 126 1.23 21.33 -10.90
N PRO A 127 1.13 22.21 -9.88
CA PRO A 127 1.52 23.60 -10.01
C PRO A 127 2.97 23.76 -10.52
N SER A 128 3.25 24.87 -11.19
CA SER A 128 4.61 25.21 -11.64
C SER A 128 5.61 25.20 -10.47
N SER A 129 6.83 24.72 -10.73
CA SER A 129 7.91 24.64 -9.73
C SER A 129 8.37 25.97 -9.16
N SER A 130 8.00 27.07 -9.81
CA SER A 130 8.25 28.44 -9.36
C SER A 130 7.20 29.00 -8.38
N THR A 131 6.19 28.21 -8.00
CA THR A 131 5.06 28.67 -7.17
C THR A 131 5.21 28.24 -5.71
N SER A 132 4.70 29.06 -4.80
CA SER A 132 4.61 28.73 -3.36
C SER A 132 3.80 27.47 -3.08
N ARG A 133 2.80 27.18 -3.92
CA ARG A 133 2.02 25.92 -3.87
C ARG A 133 2.91 24.71 -4.11
N PHE A 134 3.79 24.79 -5.10
CA PHE A 134 4.75 23.74 -5.35
C PHE A 134 5.76 23.59 -4.22
N ASP A 135 6.24 24.69 -3.62
CA ASP A 135 7.07 24.63 -2.41
C ASP A 135 6.36 23.91 -1.26
N THR A 136 5.07 24.17 -1.08
CA THR A 136 4.25 23.47 -0.07
C THR A 136 4.12 21.98 -0.38
N ILE A 137 3.96 21.60 -1.66
CA ILE A 137 3.97 20.20 -2.09
C ILE A 137 5.31 19.54 -1.75
N LYS A 138 6.45 20.23 -1.93
CA LYS A 138 7.76 19.70 -1.52
C LYS A 138 7.85 19.51 -0.01
N LEU A 139 7.30 20.43 0.80
CA LEU A 139 7.25 20.27 2.27
C LEU A 139 6.37 19.08 2.69
N ILE A 140 5.25 18.86 2.01
CA ILE A 140 4.40 17.67 2.21
C ILE A 140 5.23 16.40 1.95
N TRP A 141 5.96 16.34 0.83
CA TRP A 141 6.83 15.22 0.52
C TRP A 141 8.01 15.05 1.49
N GLN A 142 8.56 16.14 2.02
CA GLN A 142 9.56 16.08 3.09
C GLN A 142 8.99 15.42 4.35
N ASN A 143 7.76 15.75 4.74
CA ASN A 143 7.10 15.12 5.88
C ASN A 143 6.80 13.64 5.64
N ILE A 144 6.33 13.27 4.45
CA ILE A 144 6.03 11.87 4.09
C ILE A 144 7.30 11.00 4.11
N LEU A 145 8.39 11.51 3.54
CA LEU A 145 9.64 10.78 3.38
C LEU A 145 10.61 10.94 4.57
N ASP A 146 10.21 11.66 5.62
CA ASP A 146 11.02 11.88 6.83
C ASP A 146 11.45 10.55 7.47
N ARG A 147 12.72 10.45 7.85
CA ARG A 147 13.36 9.19 8.31
C ARG A 147 12.72 8.55 9.54
N HIS A 148 11.98 9.32 10.33
CA HIS A 148 11.28 8.81 11.51
C HIS A 148 9.90 8.23 11.17
N LYS A 149 9.40 8.45 9.96
CA LYS A 149 8.13 7.90 9.47
C LYS A 149 8.31 6.49 8.93
N VAL A 150 7.28 5.66 9.07
CA VAL A 150 7.26 4.31 8.51
C VAL A 150 6.58 4.32 7.16
N ILE A 151 7.26 3.85 6.11
CA ILE A 151 6.69 3.69 4.78
C ILE A 151 6.48 2.20 4.50
N LYS A 152 5.26 1.86 4.14
CA LYS A 152 4.83 0.52 3.75
C LYS A 152 4.47 0.52 2.27
N GLY A 153 4.69 -0.58 1.58
CA GLY A 153 4.29 -0.70 0.18
C GLY A 153 4.31 -2.14 -0.29
N TRP A 154 3.57 -2.39 -1.37
CA TRP A 154 3.63 -3.66 -2.07
C TRP A 154 4.89 -3.68 -2.92
N GLY A 155 5.93 -4.43 -2.50
CA GLY A 155 7.25 -4.31 -3.11
C GLY A 155 8.08 -3.18 -2.50
N ASN A 156 8.83 -2.46 -3.33
CA ASN A 156 9.71 -1.37 -2.88
C ASN A 156 9.29 -0.03 -3.51
N PRO A 157 8.41 0.75 -2.84
CA PRO A 157 7.94 2.03 -3.36
C PRO A 157 9.07 3.02 -3.62
N MET A 158 10.23 2.91 -2.95
CA MET A 158 11.35 3.82 -3.21
C MET A 158 11.95 3.62 -4.61
N LEU A 159 11.95 2.38 -5.13
CA LEU A 159 12.39 2.10 -6.50
C LEU A 159 11.42 2.70 -7.52
N GLU A 160 10.13 2.61 -7.25
CA GLU A 160 9.10 3.14 -8.13
C GLU A 160 9.16 4.68 -8.20
N LEU A 161 9.35 5.33 -7.05
CA LEU A 161 9.48 6.79 -6.94
C LEU A 161 10.69 7.36 -7.70
N GLN A 162 11.70 6.56 -8.06
CA GLN A 162 12.84 7.03 -8.87
C GLN A 162 12.37 7.64 -10.20
N SER A 163 11.34 7.04 -10.80
CA SER A 163 10.78 7.51 -12.08
C SER A 163 10.12 8.89 -11.96
N PHE A 164 9.73 9.30 -10.75
CA PHE A 164 9.06 10.57 -10.47
C PHE A 164 10.02 11.71 -10.06
N LEU A 165 11.32 11.45 -9.96
CA LEU A 165 12.33 12.49 -9.62
C LEU A 165 12.31 13.66 -10.62
N THR A 166 11.89 13.42 -11.86
CA THR A 166 11.75 14.47 -12.88
C THR A 166 10.76 15.56 -12.50
N PHE A 167 9.80 15.28 -11.61
CA PHE A 167 8.82 16.26 -11.15
C PHE A 167 9.34 17.13 -10.01
N GLN A 168 10.54 16.88 -9.48
CA GLN A 168 11.23 17.71 -8.47
C GLN A 168 10.48 17.92 -7.14
N MET A 169 9.47 17.10 -6.85
CA MET A 169 8.73 17.11 -5.58
C MET A 169 9.59 16.66 -4.39
N PHE A 170 10.54 15.77 -4.65
CA PHE A 170 11.48 15.20 -3.69
C PHE A 170 12.81 14.89 -4.38
N THR A 171 13.80 14.53 -3.58
CA THR A 171 15.18 14.27 -4.01
C THR A 171 15.55 12.81 -3.88
N HIS A 172 16.59 12.38 -4.61
CA HIS A 172 17.12 11.02 -4.53
C HIS A 172 17.47 10.60 -3.09
N HIS A 173 18.04 11.51 -2.29
CA HIS A 173 18.41 11.23 -0.91
C HIS A 173 17.19 10.94 0.00
N GLN A 174 16.02 11.51 -0.31
CA GLN A 174 14.81 11.27 0.48
C GLN A 174 14.21 9.89 0.24
N ILE A 175 14.46 9.29 -0.93
CA ILE A 175 13.99 7.96 -1.30
C ILE A 175 15.06 6.87 -1.12
N ASP A 176 16.26 7.21 -0.67
CA ASP A 176 17.32 6.26 -0.37
C ASP A 176 17.23 5.76 1.09
N ARG A 177 16.23 4.93 1.36
CA ARG A 177 15.99 4.39 2.70
C ARG A 177 15.22 3.07 2.68
N PRO A 178 15.35 2.24 3.74
CA PRO A 178 14.58 1.01 3.85
C PRO A 178 13.07 1.29 4.01
N VAL A 179 12.27 0.40 3.45
CA VAL A 179 10.81 0.39 3.51
C VAL A 179 10.30 -0.96 4.02
N THR A 180 9.13 -0.96 4.64
CA THR A 180 8.46 -2.20 5.03
C THR A 180 7.75 -2.76 3.81
N ASN A 181 8.36 -3.76 3.18
CA ASN A 181 7.73 -4.49 2.09
C ASN A 181 6.68 -5.47 2.63
N VAL A 182 5.41 -5.09 2.53
CA VAL A 182 4.28 -5.91 3.02
C VAL A 182 3.99 -7.14 2.13
N GLN A 183 4.56 -7.22 0.93
CA GLN A 183 4.46 -8.40 0.08
C GLN A 183 5.15 -9.61 0.70
N ASN A 184 6.25 -9.42 1.43
CA ASN A 184 6.94 -10.50 2.13
C ASN A 184 6.07 -11.06 3.25
N ASP A 185 5.44 -10.18 4.02
CA ASP A 185 4.49 -10.57 5.06
C ASP A 185 3.32 -11.36 4.48
N TYR A 186 2.86 -11.00 3.28
CA TYR A 186 1.75 -11.68 2.59
C TYR A 186 2.16 -12.95 1.83
N THR A 187 3.41 -13.08 1.43
CA THR A 187 3.91 -14.32 0.80
C THR A 187 3.97 -15.43 1.85
N LEU A 188 4.40 -15.11 3.07
CA LEU A 188 4.29 -16.00 4.24
C LEU A 188 2.83 -16.35 4.61
N TRP A 189 1.86 -15.54 4.19
CA TRP A 189 0.42 -15.87 4.33
C TRP A 189 -0.09 -16.83 3.25
N ASN A 190 0.62 -16.96 2.13
CA ASN A 190 0.20 -17.74 0.97
C ASN A 190 1.14 -18.91 0.65
N GLU A 191 2.12 -19.22 1.50
CA GLU A 191 2.91 -20.46 1.47
C GLU A 191 2.33 -21.48 2.45
#